data_AF-A0A950SXL9-F1
#
_entry.id   AF-A0A950SXL9-F1
#
_cell.length_a   1.000
_cell.length_b   1.000
_cell.length_c   1.000
_cell.angle_alpha   90.00
_cell.angle_beta   90.00
_cell.angle_gamma   90.00
#
_symmetry.space_group_name_H-M   'P 1'
#
loop_
_entity.id
_entity.type
_entity.pdbx_description
1 polymer ?
#
loop_
_entity_poly.entity_id
_entity_poly.type
_entity_poly.pdbx_seq_one_letter_code
_entity_poly.pdbx_strand_id
1 'polypeptide(L)'
;MLARQDEGLAEGQALDPASALDMQQAGQTLAQAAREVTVFAFDNAGTTVVLASHPLQRCLRDIFTGLKHAIMTPAILGRIGNVRLGLDYGAIGF
;
A
#
# COMPACT_ATOMS: atom_id res chain seq x y z
N MET A 1 -10.55 -14.28 6.36
CA MET A 1 -10.77 -12.90 6.82
C MET A 1 -11.51 -12.10 5.76
N LEU A 2 -10.95 -11.94 4.54
CA LEU A 2 -11.61 -11.28 3.41
C LEU A 2 -12.98 -11.89 3.03
N ALA A 3 -13.05 -13.21 2.82
CA ALA A 3 -14.32 -13.88 2.48
C ALA A 3 -15.45 -13.65 3.52
N ARG A 4 -15.08 -13.55 4.81
CA ARG A 4 -16.02 -13.30 5.90
C ARG A 4 -16.50 -11.84 5.96
N GLN A 5 -15.68 -10.90 5.47
CA GLN A 5 -16.09 -9.50 5.31
C GLN A 5 -16.98 -9.32 4.09
N ASP A 6 -16.68 -10.03 2.99
CA ASP A 6 -17.50 -10.00 1.78
C ASP A 6 -18.92 -10.52 2.04
N GLU A 7 -19.04 -11.59 2.84
CA GLU A 7 -20.32 -12.11 3.34
C GLU A 7 -21.07 -11.07 4.20
N GLY A 8 -20.39 -10.45 5.17
CA GLY A 8 -21.00 -9.41 6.01
C GLY A 8 -21.44 -8.17 5.21
N LEU A 9 -20.66 -7.76 4.22
CA LEU A 9 -21.01 -6.68 3.30
C LEU A 9 -22.23 -7.02 2.45
N ALA A 10 -22.32 -8.25 1.95
CA ALA A 10 -23.48 -8.73 1.20
C ALA A 10 -24.77 -8.75 2.05
N GLU A 11 -24.63 -8.95 3.35
CA GLU A 11 -25.70 -8.86 4.35
C GLU A 11 -25.99 -7.43 4.83
N GLY A 12 -25.28 -6.43 4.31
CA GLY A 12 -25.47 -5.02 4.67
C GLY A 12 -24.80 -4.59 5.98
N GLN A 13 -23.90 -5.40 6.54
CA GLN A 13 -23.09 -4.98 7.68
C GLN A 13 -22.09 -3.89 7.28
N ALA A 14 -21.90 -2.91 8.16
CA ALA A 14 -20.85 -1.92 8.00
C ALA A 14 -19.46 -2.57 8.12
N LEU A 15 -18.50 -2.06 7.35
CA LEU A 15 -17.10 -2.45 7.50
C LEU A 15 -16.62 -2.11 8.90
N ASP A 16 -16.10 -3.12 9.59
CA ASP A 16 -15.41 -2.94 10.86
C ASP A 16 -14.21 -1.98 10.69
N PRO A 17 -14.16 -0.86 11.44
CA PRO A 17 -13.07 0.10 11.35
C PRO A 17 -11.69 -0.49 11.61
N ALA A 18 -11.58 -1.50 12.48
CA ALA A 18 -10.30 -2.16 12.75
C ALA A 18 -9.80 -2.91 11.50
N SER A 19 -10.70 -3.61 10.81
CA SER A 19 -10.40 -4.28 9.55
C SER A 19 -9.96 -3.29 8.45
N ALA A 20 -10.56 -2.10 8.37
CA ALA A 20 -10.14 -1.06 7.43
C ALA A 20 -8.71 -0.55 7.73
N LEU A 21 -8.35 -0.39 9.01
CA LEU A 21 -6.99 -0.01 9.43
C LEU A 21 -5.97 -1.09 9.11
N ASP A 22 -6.32 -2.36 9.33
CA ASP A 22 -5.44 -3.49 9.01
C ASP A 22 -5.21 -3.61 7.50
N MET A 23 -6.23 -3.37 6.68
CA MET A 23 -6.08 -3.30 5.23
C MET A 23 -5.17 -2.15 4.81
N GLN A 24 -5.31 -0.97 5.41
CA GLN A 24 -4.42 0.16 5.12
C GLN A 24 -2.97 -0.15 5.51
N GLN A 25 -2.75 -0.74 6.69
CA GLN A 25 -1.41 -1.14 7.11
C GLN A 25 -0.80 -2.18 6.17
N ALA A 26 -1.58 -3.21 5.80
CA ALA A 26 -1.14 -4.23 4.84
C ALA A 26 -0.77 -3.59 3.49
N GLY A 27 -1.57 -2.62 3.02
CA GLY A 27 -1.28 -1.85 1.81
C GLY A 27 0.04 -1.09 1.87
N GLN A 28 0.33 -0.39 2.98
CA GLN A 28 1.61 0.31 3.16
C GLN A 28 2.79 -0.66 3.14
N THR A 29 2.70 -1.75 3.89
CA THR A 29 3.76 -2.77 3.96
C THR A 29 4.01 -3.40 2.59
N LEU A 30 2.95 -3.74 1.86
CA LEU A 30 3.04 -4.28 0.52
C LEU A 30 3.69 -3.30 -0.45
N ALA A 31 3.30 -2.03 -0.41
CA ALA A 31 3.84 -0.99 -1.28
C ALA A 31 5.35 -0.79 -1.04
N GLN A 32 5.77 -0.81 0.23
CA GLN A 32 7.19 -0.73 0.60
C GLN A 32 7.96 -1.95 0.09
N ALA A 33 7.47 -3.16 0.32
CA ALA A 33 8.11 -4.39 -0.16
C ALA A 33 8.20 -4.44 -1.70
N ALA A 34 7.13 -4.02 -2.39
CA ALA A 34 7.10 -3.95 -3.85
C ALA A 34 8.16 -2.96 -4.38
N ARG A 35 8.33 -1.81 -3.73
CA ARG A 35 9.40 -0.85 -4.05
C ARG A 35 10.77 -1.49 -3.90
N GLU A 36 11.05 -2.09 -2.75
CA GLU A 36 12.35 -2.68 -2.42
C GLU A 36 12.73 -3.77 -3.41
N VAL A 37 11.81 -4.69 -3.71
CA VAL A 37 12.04 -5.76 -4.68
C VAL A 37 12.25 -5.21 -6.09
N THR A 38 11.48 -4.19 -6.50
CA THR A 38 11.63 -3.60 -7.84
C THR A 38 12.97 -2.89 -8.00
N VAL A 39 13.39 -2.13 -6.99
CA VAL A 39 14.70 -1.46 -6.98
C VAL A 39 15.83 -2.50 -6.98
N PHE A 40 15.75 -3.50 -6.11
CA PHE A 40 16.71 -4.58 -6.06
C PHE A 40 16.85 -5.30 -7.41
N ALA A 41 15.73 -5.65 -8.05
CA ALA A 41 15.74 -6.31 -9.36
C ALA A 41 16.35 -5.43 -10.45
N PHE A 42 16.09 -4.12 -10.42
CA PHE A 42 16.67 -3.18 -11.38
C PHE A 42 18.18 -3.01 -11.19
N ASP A 43 18.63 -2.82 -9.95
CA ASP A 43 20.05 -2.59 -9.61
C ASP A 43 20.93 -3.81 -9.88
N ASN A 44 20.34 -5.02 -9.84
CA ASN A 44 21.06 -6.28 -10.09
C ASN A 44 20.89 -6.80 -11.53
N ALA A 45 20.15 -6.09 -12.39
CA ALA A 45 20.03 -6.45 -13.79
C ALA A 45 21.23 -5.94 -14.61
N GLY A 46 21.50 -6.60 -15.74
CA GLY A 46 22.50 -6.13 -16.70
C GLY A 46 22.12 -4.78 -17.33
N THR A 47 23.08 -4.10 -17.97
CA THR A 47 22.89 -2.74 -18.51
C THR A 47 21.74 -2.62 -19.51
N THR A 48 21.35 -3.70 -20.17
CA THR A 48 20.19 -3.76 -21.08
C THR A 48 18.85 -3.45 -20.39
N VAL A 49 18.80 -3.46 -19.05
CA VAL A 49 17.62 -3.16 -18.25
C VAL A 49 17.02 -1.77 -18.54
N VAL A 50 17.84 -0.82 -18.99
CA VAL A 50 17.41 0.56 -19.31
C VAL A 50 16.77 0.68 -20.69
N LEU A 51 16.87 -0.34 -21.55
CA LEU A 51 16.30 -0.30 -22.88
C LEU A 51 14.77 -0.29 -22.80
N ALA A 52 14.13 0.47 -23.70
CA ALA A 52 12.67 0.58 -23.74
C ALA A 52 11.95 -0.77 -23.94
N SER A 53 12.62 -1.72 -24.61
CA SER A 53 12.12 -3.09 -24.81
C SER A 53 12.22 -3.98 -23.56
N HIS A 54 13.02 -3.60 -22.57
CA HIS A 54 13.17 -4.35 -21.33
C HIS A 54 12.02 -4.01 -20.36
N PRO A 55 11.32 -4.99 -19.76
CA PRO A 55 10.14 -4.72 -18.94
C PRO A 55 10.48 -4.05 -17.60
N LEU A 56 11.65 -4.33 -17.00
CA LEU A 56 11.99 -3.84 -15.66
C LEU A 56 12.05 -2.31 -15.54
N GLN A 57 12.52 -1.57 -16.56
CA GLN A 57 12.50 -0.11 -16.49
C GLN A 57 11.07 0.46 -16.41
N ARG A 58 10.09 -0.23 -17.01
CA ARG A 58 8.68 0.16 -16.90
C ARG A 58 8.18 -0.12 -15.49
N CYS A 59 8.43 -1.32 -14.96
CA CYS A 59 8.07 -1.67 -13.58
C CYS A 59 8.64 -0.67 -12.56
N LEU A 60 9.91 -0.25 -12.73
CA LEU A 60 10.54 0.75 -11.87
C LEU A 60 9.82 2.11 -11.92
N ARG A 61 9.52 2.62 -13.11
CA ARG A 61 8.80 3.89 -13.26
C ARG A 61 7.39 3.82 -12.69
N ASP A 62 6.71 2.71 -12.92
CA ASP A 62 5.33 2.50 -12.49
C ASP A 62 5.24 2.42 -10.96
N ILE A 63 6.14 1.70 -10.29
CA ILE A 63 6.13 1.62 -8.81
C ILE A 63 6.39 3.00 -8.19
N PHE A 64 7.34 3.77 -8.71
CA PHE A 64 7.61 5.11 -8.20
C PHE A 64 6.45 6.08 -8.43
N THR A 65 5.71 5.90 -9.53
CA THR A 65 4.50 6.68 -9.81
C THR A 65 3.36 6.29 -8.88
N GLY A 66 3.10 4.99 -8.72
CA GLY A 66 2.03 4.48 -7.85
C GLY A 66 2.21 4.89 -6.38
N LEU A 67 3.45 4.92 -5.89
CA LEU A 67 3.78 5.39 -4.54
C LEU A 67 3.50 6.87 -4.30
N LYS A 68 3.20 7.67 -5.33
CA LYS A 68 2.75 9.06 -5.16
C LYS A 68 1.27 9.19 -4.83
N HIS A 69 0.51 8.10 -4.88
CA HIS A 69 -0.90 8.13 -4.50
C HIS A 69 -1.05 8.59 -3.04
N ALA A 70 -2.01 9.47 -2.75
CA ALA A 70 -2.19 10.07 -1.43
C ALA A 70 -2.33 9.04 -0.31
N ILE A 71 -2.97 7.90 -0.60
CA ILE A 71 -3.13 6.80 0.37
C ILE A 71 -1.83 6.05 0.71
N MET A 72 -0.76 6.23 -0.06
CA MET A 72 0.57 5.62 0.18
C MET A 72 1.53 6.57 0.92
N THR A 73 1.01 7.68 1.44
CA THR A 73 1.82 8.63 2.20
C THR A 73 2.24 8.04 3.56
N PRO A 74 3.48 8.29 4.03
CA PRO A 74 3.92 7.89 5.37
C PRO A 74 3.02 8.41 6.51
N ALA A 75 2.27 9.50 6.28
CA ALA A 75 1.33 10.02 7.27
C ALA A 75 0.22 9.01 7.64
N ILE A 76 -0.10 8.06 6.75
CA ILE A 76 -1.06 6.98 7.04
C ILE A 76 -0.54 6.04 8.13
N LEU A 77 0.76 5.72 8.13
CA LEU A 77 1.36 4.92 9.20
C LEU A 77 1.30 5.63 10.55
N GLY A 78 1.52 6.95 10.57
CA GLY A 78 1.34 7.77 11.77
C GLY A 78 -0.11 7.73 12.29
N ARG A 79 -1.09 7.84 11.40
CA ARG A 79 -2.53 7.70 11.75
C ARG A 79 -2.84 6.32 12.33
N ILE A 80 -2.39 5.25 11.68
CA ILE A 80 -2.58 3.88 12.17
C ILE A 80 -1.95 3.71 13.55
N GLY A 81 -0.74 4.23 13.76
CA GLY A 81 -0.06 4.22 15.06
C GLY A 81 -0.86 4.92 16.15
N ASN A 82 -1.38 6.13 15.87
CA ASN A 82 -2.22 6.87 16.81
C ASN A 82 -3.47 6.07 17.22
N VAL A 83 -4.18 5.49 16.25
CA VAL A 83 -5.38 4.68 16.54
C VAL A 83 -5.02 3.49 17.43
N ARG A 84 -3.96 2.76 17.10
CA ARG A 84 -3.52 1.57 17.86
C ARG A 84 -3.06 1.90 19.28
N LEU A 85 -2.58 3.13 19.52
CA LEU A 85 -2.19 3.64 20.83
C LEU A 85 -3.36 4.28 21.61
N GLY A 86 -4.58 4.29 21.05
CA GLY A 86 -5.74 4.91 21.67
C GLY A 86 -5.70 6.45 21.66
N LEU A 87 -4.89 7.04 20.78
CA LEU A 87 -4.77 8.48 20.62
C LEU A 87 -5.79 8.99 19.61
N ASP A 88 -6.24 10.23 19.82
CA ASP A 88 -7.06 10.92 18.83
C ASP A 88 -6.27 11.08 17.53
N TYR A 89 -6.94 10.81 16.41
CA TYR A 89 -6.40 10.89 15.07
C TYR A 89 -7.36 11.75 14.29
N GLY A 90 -7.04 13.05 14.20
CA GLY A 90 -7.98 14.11 13.81
C GLY A 90 -8.94 13.77 12.67
N ALA A 91 -10.14 14.33 12.75
CA ALA A 91 -11.21 14.17 11.77
C ALA A 91 -10.82 14.73 10.40
N ILE A 92 -10.17 13.93 9.56
CA ILE A 92 -10.11 14.17 8.13
C ILE A 92 -10.49 12.86 7.42
N GLY A 93 -11.63 12.96 6.73
CA GLY A 93 -12.25 11.91 5.95
C GLY A 93 -11.36 11.39 4.82
N PHE A 94 -11.84 10.34 4.20
CA PHE A 94 -11.38 9.91 2.89
C PHE A 94 -11.65 10.99 1.85
#